data_AF-A0A950NQ10-F1
#
_entry.id   AF-A0A950NQ10-F1
#
_cell.length_a   1.000
_cell.length_b   1.000
_cell.length_c   1.000
_cell.angle_alpha   90.00
_cell.angle_beta   90.00
_cell.angle_gamma   90.00
#
_symmetry.space_group_name_H-M   'P 1'
#
loop_
_entity.id
_entity.type
_entity.pdbx_description
1 polymer ?
#
loop_
_entity_poly.entity_id
_entity_poly.type
_entity_poly.pdbx_seq_one_letter_code
_entity_poly.pdbx_strand_id
1 'polypeptide(L)' 'MAVLDELAVGNTELVGDDLVHARRLAMSWRLLSDLCFADLLMFVPVAGEEAHRFVVVAQVRPT' A
#
# COMPACT_ATOMS: atom_id res chain seq x y z
N MET A 1 -0.54 2.15 -11.83
CA MET A 1 0.03 1.02 -11.05
C MET A 1 1.57 1.05 -10.94
N ALA A 2 2.27 2.06 -11.49
CA ALA A 2 3.72 2.23 -11.32
C ALA A 2 4.11 2.84 -9.95
N VAL A 3 3.26 3.73 -9.42
CA VAL A 3 3.53 4.49 -8.19
C VAL A 3 3.74 3.61 -6.94
N LEU A 4 3.00 2.51 -6.78
CA LEU A 4 3.14 1.64 -5.61
C LEU A 4 4.53 1.00 -5.56
N ASP A 5 5.01 0.47 -6.69
CA ASP A 5 6.33 -0.19 -6.72
C ASP A 5 7.46 0.80 -6.53
N GLU A 6 7.36 1.96 -7.17
CA GLU A 6 8.35 3.02 -7.04
C GLU A 6 8.46 3.48 -5.57
N LEU A 7 7.33 3.66 -4.89
CA LEU A 7 7.32 4.05 -3.48
C LEU A 7 7.78 2.93 -2.55
N ALA A 8 7.36 1.69 -2.79
CA ALA A 8 7.73 0.55 -1.96
C ALA A 8 9.23 0.24 -2.07
N VAL A 9 9.77 0.10 -3.28
CA VAL A 9 11.19 -0.20 -3.51
C VAL A 9 12.09 0.94 -3.05
N GLY A 10 11.65 2.20 -3.18
CA GLY A 10 12.46 3.34 -2.79
C GLY A 10 12.50 3.64 -1.29
N ASN A 11 11.53 3.15 -0.50
CA ASN A 11 11.35 3.58 0.89
C ASN A 11 11.20 2.44 1.90
N THR A 12 10.98 1.20 1.48
CA THR A 12 10.55 0.10 2.35
C THR A 12 11.35 -1.18 2.09
N GLU A 13 11.22 -2.16 2.97
CA GLU A 13 11.83 -3.50 2.78
C GLU A 13 10.91 -4.46 1.98
N LEU A 14 9.85 -3.93 1.37
CA LEU A 14 8.79 -4.71 0.75
C LEU A 14 9.23 -5.15 -0.67
N VAL A 15 9.63 -6.41 -0.80
CA VAL A 15 10.23 -6.97 -2.02
C VAL A 15 9.61 -8.32 -2.40
N GLY A 16 9.85 -8.77 -3.63
CA GLY A 16 9.47 -10.09 -4.10
C GLY A 16 7.98 -10.40 -3.91
N ASP A 17 7.68 -11.51 -3.25
CA ASP A 17 6.30 -11.99 -3.04
C ASP A 17 5.48 -11.05 -2.16
N ASP A 18 6.09 -10.35 -1.21
CA ASP A 18 5.39 -9.38 -0.34
C ASP A 18 4.89 -8.18 -1.15
N LEU A 19 5.71 -7.71 -2.11
CA LEU A 19 5.31 -6.64 -3.05
C LEU A 19 4.17 -7.09 -3.96
N VAL A 20 4.24 -8.31 -4.47
CA VAL A 20 3.15 -8.89 -5.26
C VAL A 20 1.87 -9.01 -4.42
N HIS A 21 1.99 -9.39 -3.15
CA HIS A 21 0.86 -9.51 -2.24
C HIS A 21 0.22 -8.14 -1.94
N ALA A 22 1.02 -7.12 -1.61
CA ALA A 22 0.55 -5.77 -1.38
C ALA A 22 -0.21 -5.19 -2.58
N ARG A 23 0.26 -5.45 -3.81
CA ARG A 23 -0.47 -5.10 -5.04
C ARG A 23 -1.83 -5.78 -5.11
N ARG A 24 -1.89 -7.08 -4.84
CA ARG A 24 -3.14 -7.86 -4.86
C ARG A 24 -4.13 -7.35 -3.82
N LEU A 25 -3.67 -6.99 -2.62
CA LEU A 25 -4.49 -6.35 -1.59
C LEU A 25 -5.03 -5.00 -2.05
N ALA A 26 -4.18 -4.11 -2.54
CA ALA A 26 -4.62 -2.79 -3.01
C ALA A 26 -5.68 -2.90 -4.13
N MET A 27 -5.54 -3.89 -5.03
CA MET A 27 -6.55 -4.14 -6.06
C MET A 27 -7.87 -4.71 -5.52
N SER A 28 -7.82 -5.56 -4.50
CA SER A 28 -9.03 -6.18 -3.92
C SER A 28 -9.82 -5.24 -3.01
N TRP A 29 -9.18 -4.18 -2.49
CA TRP A 29 -9.79 -3.24 -1.55
C TRP A 29 -10.85 -2.31 -2.15
N ARG A 30 -11.08 -2.31 -3.47
CA ARG A 30 -12.12 -1.48 -4.09
C ARG A 30 -13.51 -1.78 -3.51
N LEU A 31 -13.90 -3.05 -3.49
CA LEU A 31 -15.19 -3.46 -2.92
C LEU A 31 -15.28 -3.07 -1.44
N LEU A 32 -14.17 -3.17 -0.71
CA LEU A 32 -14.12 -2.78 0.69
C LEU A 32 -14.29 -1.26 0.86
N SER A 33 -13.65 -0.44 0.04
CA SER A 33 -13.82 1.02 0.09
C SER A 33 -15.27 1.43 -0.19
N ASP A 34 -15.93 0.75 -1.14
CA ASP A 34 -17.33 1.01 -1.46
C ASP A 34 -18.25 0.68 -0.28
N LEU A 35 -18.03 -0.47 0.38
CA LEU A 35 -18.81 -0.89 1.55
C LEU A 35 -18.57 0.01 2.78
N CYS A 36 -17.38 0.57 2.92
CA CYS A 36 -17.03 1.49 3.99
C CYS A 36 -17.44 2.94 3.71
N PHE A 37 -17.81 3.28 2.47
CA PHE A 37 -18.01 4.66 2.01
C PHE A 37 -16.81 5.57 2.32
N ALA A 38 -15.59 5.01 2.27
CA ALA A 38 -14.38 5.68 2.74
C ALA A 38 -13.17 5.33 1.91
N ASP A 39 -12.23 6.28 1.84
CA ASP A 39 -10.90 6.04 1.28
C ASP A 39 -10.11 5.10 2.19
N LEU A 40 -9.39 4.15 1.58
CA LEU A 40 -8.49 3.23 2.27
C LEU A 40 -7.04 3.54 1.87
N LEU A 41 -6.17 3.66 2.88
CA LEU A 41 -4.75 3.94 2.71
C LEU A 41 -3.92 2.74 3.17
N MET A 42 -2.91 2.36 2.37
CA MET A 42 -1.95 1.32 2.73
C MET A 42 -0.66 1.96 3.22
N PHE A 43 -0.37 1.78 4.51
CA PHE A 43 0.87 2.22 5.15
C PHE A 43 1.88 1.08 5.19
N VAL A 44 3.12 1.38 4.82
CA VAL A 44 4.24 0.44 4.94
C VAL A 44 5.37 1.13 5.71
N PRO A 45 5.99 0.47 6.69
CA PRO A 45 7.07 1.06 7.46
C PRO A 45 8.27 1.40 6.56
N VAL A 46 8.90 2.54 6.82
CA VAL A 46 10.12 2.95 6.15
C VAL A 46 11.27 2.06 6.62
N ALA A 47 12.11 1.60 5.67
CA ALA A 47 13.24 0.72 5.97
C ALA A 47 14.20 1.36 6.99
N GLY A 48 14.65 0.59 7.97
CA GLY A 48 15.60 1.05 9.00
C GLY A 48 15.06 2.03 10.05
N GLU A 49 13.75 2.34 10.06
CA GLU A 49 13.15 3.33 10.98
C GLU A 49 12.34 2.68 12.12
N GLU A 50 12.56 1.39 12.42
CA GLU A 50 11.89 0.63 13.50
C GLU A 50 10.35 0.84 13.56
N ALA A 51 9.71 1.03 12.39
CA ALA A 51 8.29 1.36 12.27
C ALA A 51 7.84 2.65 12.99
N HIS A 52 8.74 3.59 13.26
CA HIS A 52 8.40 4.94 13.71
C HIS A 52 7.88 5.84 12.57
N ARG A 53 8.19 5.48 11.31
CA ARG A 53 7.78 6.21 10.12
C ARG A 53 7.17 5.26 9.10
N PHE A 54 6.16 5.76 8.39
CA PHE A 54 5.43 5.02 7.37
C PHE A 54 5.30 5.84 6.11
N VAL A 55 5.27 5.15 4.97
CA VAL A 55 4.93 5.72 3.67
C VAL A 55 3.59 5.15 3.21
N VAL A 56 2.76 5.99 2.59
CA VAL A 56 1.52 5.56 1.95
C VAL A 56 1.86 5.08 0.55
N VAL A 57 1.74 3.77 0.31
CA VAL A 57 2.07 3.15 -0.98
C VAL A 57 0.86 2.95 -1.88
N ALA A 58 -0.35 3.05 -1.32
CA ALA A 58 -1.60 2.95 -2.07
C ALA A 58 -2.72 3.78 -1.43
N GLN A 59 -3.56 4.38 -2.28
CA GLN A 59 -4.86 4.93 -1.91
C GLN A 59 -5.93 4.30 -2.80
N VAL A 60 -6.96 3.72 -2.17
CA VAL A 60 -8.13 3.17 -2.86
C VAL A 60 -9.32 4.04 -2.49
N ARG A 61 -9.98 4.60 -3.51
CA ARG A 61 -11.16 5.46 -3.34
C ARG A 61 -12.43 4.68 -3.71
N PRO A 62 -13.56 4.93 -3.01
CA PRO A 62 -14.86 4.43 -3.42
C PRO A 62 -15.22 4.88 -4.85
N THR A 63 -16.08 4.11 -5.53
CA THR A 63 -16.60 4.41 -6.89
C THR A 63 -17.99 5.00 -6.92
#